data_AF-A0A8I1WAK6-F1
#
_entry.id   AF-A0A8I1WAK6-F1
#
_cell.length_a   1.000
_cell.length_b   1.000
_cell.length_c   1.000
_cell.angle_alpha   90.00
_cell.angle_beta   90.00
_cell.angle_gamma   90.00
#
_symmetry.space_group_name_H-M   'P 1'
#
loop_
_entity.id
_entity.type
_entity.pdbx_description
1 polymer ?
#
loop_
_entity_poly.entity_id
_entity_poly.type
_entity_poly.pdbx_seq_one_letter_code
_entity_poly.pdbx_strand_id
1 'polypeptide(L)'
;EAAAQGLLAGSNAGLFAQESDGWFPRRYQAYLGVLVDHLCTLGNQEPYRLFTPRAEYRLLLREDNADLRFTATGRQLGLVADERSARFTEKLETIEWERHRLRSTWVNPTSVGVDAENAVISAPLSREASGEDLLRSPEMD
;
A
#
# COMPACT_ATOMS: atom_id res chain seq x y z
N GLU A 1 1.97 -18.68 -5.44
CA GLU A 1 0.62 -18.95 -4.88
C GLU A 1 0.68 -19.80 -3.60
N ALA A 2 1.35 -20.95 -3.60
CA ALA A 2 1.35 -21.92 -2.50
C ALA A 2 1.67 -21.34 -1.11
N ALA A 3 2.69 -20.49 -0.97
CA ALA A 3 3.02 -19.86 0.31
C ALA A 3 1.88 -18.98 0.87
N ALA A 4 1.18 -18.24 0.00
CA ALA A 4 0.07 -17.38 0.41
C ALA A 4 -1.15 -18.21 0.83
N GLN A 5 -1.41 -19.32 0.13
CA GLN A 5 -2.45 -20.27 0.51
C GLN A 5 -2.11 -20.97 1.83
N GLY A 6 -0.85 -21.38 2.02
CA GLY A 6 -0.37 -21.99 3.25
C GLY A 6 -0.49 -21.03 4.45
N LEU A 7 -0.16 -19.75 4.26
CA LEU A 7 -0.35 -18.72 5.28
C LEU A 7 -1.82 -18.56 5.68
N LEU A 8 -2.73 -18.49 4.70
CA LEU A 8 -4.17 -18.38 4.98
C LEU A 8 -4.72 -19.63 5.67
N ALA A 9 -4.36 -20.82 5.17
CA ALA A 9 -4.79 -22.09 5.73
C ALA A 9 -4.27 -22.27 7.16
N GLY A 10 -2.98 -21.98 7.40
CA GLY A 10 -2.38 -22.03 8.73
C GLY A 10 -3.00 -21.04 9.70
N SER A 11 -3.22 -19.80 9.26
CA SER A 11 -3.92 -18.78 10.05
C SER A 11 -5.31 -19.24 10.45
N ASN A 12 -6.11 -19.74 9.50
CA ASN A 12 -7.48 -20.18 9.77
C ASN A 12 -7.54 -21.47 10.59
N ALA A 13 -6.57 -22.37 10.44
CA ALA A 13 -6.44 -23.53 11.32
C ALA A 13 -6.14 -23.10 12.76
N GLY A 14 -5.28 -22.09 12.95
CA GLY A 14 -5.01 -21.49 14.26
C GLY A 14 -6.23 -20.82 14.89
N LEU A 15 -7.01 -20.06 14.10
CA LEU A 15 -8.26 -19.45 14.54
C LEU A 15 -9.31 -20.51 14.92
N PHE A 16 -9.44 -21.56 14.10
CA PHE A 16 -10.36 -22.66 14.38
C PHE A 16 -10.01 -23.37 15.70
N ALA A 17 -8.73 -23.60 15.97
CA ALA A 17 -8.27 -24.17 17.25
C ALA A 17 -8.56 -23.26 18.45
N GLN A 18 -8.79 -21.97 18.22
CA GLN A 18 -9.19 -20.97 19.23
C GLN A 18 -10.70 -20.70 19.22
N GLU A 19 -11.50 -21.53 18.53
CA GLU A 19 -12.96 -21.34 18.38
C GLU A 19 -13.35 -19.96 17.83
N SER A 20 -12.46 -19.36 17.04
CA SER A 20 -12.66 -18.05 16.43
C SER A 20 -13.04 -18.17 14.95
N ASP A 21 -13.73 -17.15 14.43
CA ASP A 21 -14.10 -17.10 13.02
C ASP A 21 -12.85 -17.02 12.12
N GLY A 22 -12.89 -17.76 11.01
CA GLY A 22 -11.84 -17.71 10.00
C GLY A 22 -11.76 -16.34 9.32
N TRP A 23 -10.55 -15.95 8.94
CA TRP A 23 -10.30 -14.72 8.19
C TRP A 23 -10.17 -15.02 6.70
N PHE A 24 -10.84 -14.22 5.87
CA PHE A 24 -10.82 -14.35 4.41
C PHE A 24 -10.69 -12.97 3.77
N PRO A 25 -9.55 -12.64 3.14
CA PRO A 25 -9.40 -11.36 2.46
C PRO A 25 -10.31 -11.29 1.24
N ARG A 26 -10.98 -10.16 1.05
CA ARG A 26 -11.80 -9.90 -0.14
C ARG A 26 -10.92 -9.59 -1.36
N ARG A 27 -11.48 -9.76 -2.56
CA ARG A 27 -10.79 -9.49 -3.84
C ARG A 27 -10.21 -8.07 -3.93
N TYR A 28 -10.92 -7.07 -3.43
CA TYR A 28 -10.47 -5.67 -3.44
C TYR A 28 -9.41 -5.37 -2.35
N GLN A 29 -9.21 -6.28 -1.40
CA GLN A 29 -8.23 -6.12 -0.32
C GLN A 29 -6.89 -6.70 -0.71
N ALA A 30 -6.83 -7.88 -1.35
CA ALA A 30 -5.58 -8.59 -1.66
C ALA A 30 -5.67 -9.44 -2.93
N TYR A 31 -4.51 -9.63 -3.59
CA TYR A 31 -4.34 -10.70 -4.58
C TYR A 31 -4.58 -12.09 -3.99
N LEU A 32 -4.27 -12.32 -2.71
CA LEU A 32 -4.64 -13.54 -2.00
C LEU A 32 -6.17 -13.77 -2.01
N GLY A 33 -6.98 -12.72 -1.85
CA GLY A 33 -8.43 -12.81 -1.94
C GLY A 33 -8.91 -13.17 -3.35
N VAL A 34 -8.27 -12.61 -4.39
CA VAL A 34 -8.54 -12.97 -5.79
C VAL A 34 -8.19 -14.43 -6.07
N LEU A 35 -7.03 -14.89 -5.59
CA LEU A 35 -6.57 -16.28 -5.73
C LEU A 35 -7.55 -17.27 -5.10
N VAL A 36 -7.94 -17.04 -3.85
CA VAL A 36 -8.84 -17.95 -3.12
C VAL A 36 -10.23 -17.98 -3.73
N ASP A 37 -10.77 -16.81 -4.08
CA ASP A 37 -12.06 -16.70 -4.78
C ASP A 37 -12.06 -17.50 -6.09
N HIS A 38 -11.03 -17.33 -6.93
CA HIS A 38 -10.92 -18.08 -8.18
C HIS A 38 -10.81 -19.58 -7.96
N LEU A 39 -10.00 -20.03 -7.00
CA LEU A 39 -9.87 -21.46 -6.69
C LEU A 39 -11.19 -22.07 -6.20
N CYS A 40 -11.96 -21.34 -5.38
CA CYS A 40 -13.23 -21.82 -4.85
C CYS A 40 -14.36 -21.78 -5.90
N THR A 41 -14.37 -20.79 -6.79
CA THR A 41 -15.45 -20.60 -7.78
C THR A 41 -15.20 -21.33 -9.10
N LEU A 42 -13.97 -21.34 -9.60
CA LEU A 42 -13.62 -21.84 -10.93
C LEU A 42 -12.79 -23.15 -10.88
N GLY A 43 -12.29 -23.54 -9.70
CA GLY A 43 -11.41 -24.69 -9.56
C GLY A 43 -10.05 -24.46 -10.22
N ASN A 44 -9.49 -25.52 -10.81
CA ASN A 44 -8.14 -25.54 -11.41
C ASN A 44 -8.14 -25.58 -12.95
N GLN A 45 -9.26 -25.24 -13.60
CA GLN A 45 -9.45 -25.46 -15.03
C GLN A 45 -8.60 -24.53 -15.92
N GLU A 46 -8.14 -23.39 -15.42
CA GLU A 46 -7.15 -22.54 -16.08
C GLU A 46 -6.02 -22.18 -15.11
N PRO A 47 -4.76 -22.09 -15.58
CA PRO A 47 -3.67 -21.63 -14.73
C PRO A 47 -3.97 -20.23 -14.21
N TYR A 48 -4.04 -20.08 -12.88
CA TYR A 48 -4.23 -18.78 -12.24
C TYR A 48 -3.12 -17.84 -12.73
N ARG A 49 -3.51 -16.68 -13.24
CA ARG A 49 -2.60 -15.63 -13.66
C ARG A 49 -2.81 -14.43 -12.75
N LEU A 50 -1.94 -14.29 -11.75
CA LEU A 50 -1.89 -13.18 -10.78
C LEU A 50 -2.06 -11.81 -11.48
N PHE A 51 -1.45 -11.68 -12.65
CA PHE A 51 -1.46 -10.48 -13.46
C PHE A 51 -2.33 -10.62 -14.72
N THR A 52 -3.59 -11.04 -14.60
CA THR A 52 -4.58 -10.83 -15.69
C THR A 52 -5.19 -9.43 -15.64
N PRO A 53 -5.44 -8.75 -16.78
CA PRO A 53 -6.11 -7.43 -16.85
C PRO A 53 -7.46 -7.33 -16.10
N ARG A 54 -7.93 -8.44 -15.53
CA ARG A 54 -9.13 -8.63 -14.72
C ARG A 54 -8.96 -8.37 -13.22
N ALA A 55 -7.78 -8.02 -12.71
CA ALA A 55 -7.69 -7.52 -11.33
C ALA A 55 -8.15 -6.06 -11.30
N GLU A 56 -9.47 -5.91 -11.15
CA GLU A 56 -10.24 -4.66 -11.14
C GLU A 56 -9.64 -3.59 -10.18
N TYR A 57 -8.92 -4.05 -9.15
CA TYR A 57 -8.36 -3.21 -8.08
C TYR A 57 -6.84 -3.04 -8.14
N ARG A 58 -6.17 -3.34 -9.26
CA ARG A 58 -4.69 -3.30 -9.41
C ARG A 58 -4.01 -2.04 -8.87
N LEU A 59 -4.60 -0.87 -9.06
CA LEU A 59 -4.06 0.40 -8.58
C LEU A 59 -4.03 0.50 -7.06
N LEU A 60 -4.96 -0.16 -6.38
CA LEU A 60 -5.00 -0.24 -4.92
C LEU A 60 -4.17 -1.43 -4.39
N LEU A 61 -4.10 -2.52 -5.16
CA LEU A 61 -3.41 -3.76 -4.81
C LEU A 61 -1.92 -3.72 -5.18
N ARG A 62 -1.20 -2.66 -4.82
CA ARG A 62 0.21 -2.55 -5.15
C ARG A 62 1.11 -3.29 -4.16
N GLU A 63 2.30 -3.67 -4.60
CA GLU A 63 3.26 -4.38 -3.74
C GLU A 63 3.79 -3.47 -2.61
N ASP A 64 4.02 -2.20 -2.91
CA ASP A 64 4.60 -1.20 -2.01
C ASP A 64 3.67 -0.76 -0.86
N ASN A 65 2.37 -1.01 -0.98
CA ASN A 65 1.37 -0.67 0.04
C ASN A 65 0.77 -1.89 0.76
N ALA A 66 1.33 -3.08 0.56
CA ALA A 66 0.80 -4.31 1.16
C ALA A 66 0.83 -4.27 2.69
N ASP A 67 1.84 -3.64 3.26
CA ASP A 67 1.96 -3.46 4.71
C ASP A 67 0.90 -2.51 5.28
N LEU A 68 0.61 -1.40 4.59
CA LEU A 68 -0.49 -0.49 4.92
C LEU A 68 -1.83 -1.22 4.92
N ARG A 69 -2.02 -2.17 4.01
CA ARG A 69 -3.27 -2.95 3.89
C ARG A 69 -3.39 -4.06 4.94
N PHE A 70 -2.30 -4.73 5.32
CA PHE A 70 -2.38 -5.99 6.07
C PHE A 70 -1.66 -6.04 7.40
N THR A 71 -0.76 -5.11 7.74
CA THR A 71 0.00 -5.23 8.99
C THR A 71 -0.91 -5.12 10.22
N ALA A 72 -1.87 -4.20 10.20
CA ALA A 72 -2.84 -4.06 11.29
C ALA A 72 -3.72 -5.31 11.46
N THR A 73 -4.28 -5.84 10.36
CA THR A 73 -5.06 -7.08 10.39
C THR A 73 -4.20 -8.27 10.82
N GLY A 74 -2.99 -8.41 10.28
CA GLY A 74 -2.05 -9.46 10.67
C GLY A 74 -1.69 -9.40 12.15
N ARG A 75 -1.63 -8.20 12.75
CA ARG A 75 -1.45 -8.04 14.19
C ARG A 75 -2.65 -8.53 14.99
N GLN A 76 -3.87 -8.19 14.56
CA GLN A 76 -5.11 -8.68 15.16
C GLN A 76 -5.22 -10.20 15.09
N LEU A 77 -4.72 -10.81 14.01
CA LEU A 77 -4.69 -12.27 13.81
C LEU A 77 -3.52 -12.98 14.53
N GLY A 78 -2.66 -12.24 15.24
CA GLY A 78 -1.47 -12.82 15.90
C GLY A 78 -0.33 -13.24 14.97
N LEU A 79 -0.37 -12.84 13.69
CA LEU A 79 0.61 -13.19 12.66
C LEU A 79 1.77 -12.18 12.55
N VAL A 80 1.65 -11.02 13.20
CA VAL A 80 2.66 -9.96 13.16
C VAL A 80 3.30 -9.80 14.53
N ALA A 81 4.61 -10.05 14.60
CA ALA A 81 5.43 -9.85 15.78
C ALA A 81 5.56 -8.38 16.17
N ASP A 82 5.85 -8.11 17.44
CA ASP A 82 5.97 -6.77 18.03
C ASP A 82 6.97 -5.90 17.26
N GLU A 83 8.12 -6.47 16.90
CA GLU A 83 9.20 -5.75 16.20
C GLU A 83 8.77 -5.27 14.80
N ARG A 84 8.03 -6.10 14.06
CA ARG A 84 7.44 -5.70 12.77
C ARG A 84 6.34 -4.66 12.97
N SER A 85 5.54 -4.79 14.03
CA SER A 85 4.50 -3.82 14.36
C SER A 85 5.09 -2.46 14.70
N ALA A 86 6.16 -2.40 15.49
CA ALA A 86 6.86 -1.18 15.87
C ALA A 86 7.42 -0.46 14.63
N ARG A 87 8.12 -1.21 13.75
CA ARG A 87 8.64 -0.67 12.48
C ARG A 87 7.53 -0.14 11.56
N PHE A 88 6.38 -0.81 11.53
CA PHE A 88 5.23 -0.35 10.76
C PHE A 88 4.66 0.96 11.30
N THR A 89 4.52 1.09 12.62
CA THR A 89 4.10 2.34 13.26
C THR A 89 5.07 3.48 12.97
N GLU A 90 6.38 3.26 13.14
CA GLU A 90 7.42 4.24 12.82
C GLU A 90 7.35 4.70 11.35
N LYS A 91 7.16 3.75 10.42
CA LYS A 91 6.97 4.06 8.99
C LYS A 91 5.75 4.97 8.79
N LEU A 92 4.61 4.66 9.42
CA LEU A 92 3.39 5.48 9.31
C LEU A 92 3.59 6.89 9.85
N GLU A 93 4.21 7.01 11.03
CA GLU A 93 4.51 8.30 11.65
C GLU A 93 5.44 9.14 10.78
N THR A 94 6.48 8.52 10.21
CA THR A 94 7.42 9.18 9.30
C THR A 94 6.72 9.68 8.04
N ILE A 95 5.85 8.87 7.44
CA ILE A 95 5.07 9.27 6.26
C ILE A 95 4.16 10.44 6.60
N GLU A 96 3.41 10.38 7.70
CA GLU A 96 2.48 11.45 8.06
C GLU A 96 3.21 12.75 8.43
N TRP A 97 4.35 12.65 9.13
CA TRP A 97 5.19 13.80 9.43
C TRP A 97 5.72 14.45 8.15
N GLU A 98 6.24 13.66 7.21
CA GLU A 98 6.82 14.18 5.97
C GLU A 98 5.73 14.77 5.06
N ARG A 99 4.55 14.14 4.99
CA ARG A 99 3.39 14.71 4.28
C ARG A 99 2.97 16.05 4.87
N HIS A 100 2.97 16.18 6.20
CA HIS A 100 2.69 17.45 6.85
C HIS A 100 3.76 18.50 6.55
N ARG A 101 5.05 18.12 6.60
CA ARG A 101 6.18 18.99 6.26
C ARG A 101 6.07 19.52 4.83
N LEU A 102 5.80 18.65 3.86
CA LEU A 102 5.64 19.03 2.45
C LEU A 102 4.45 19.97 2.22
N ARG A 103 3.35 19.79 2.94
CA ARG A 103 2.17 20.68 2.88
C ARG A 103 2.38 22.04 3.54
N SER A 104 3.23 22.09 4.55
CA SER A 104 3.50 23.30 5.34
C SER A 104 4.71 24.09 4.83
N THR A 105 5.52 23.50 3.94
CA THR A 105 6.65 24.17 3.29
C THR A 105 6.18 24.76 1.96
N TRP A 106 6.31 26.07 1.82
CA TRP A 106 5.85 26.82 0.65
C TRP A 106 7.02 27.51 -0.07
N VAL A 107 6.96 27.49 -1.39
CA VAL A 107 7.86 28.24 -2.27
C VAL A 107 7.01 29.21 -3.07
N ASN A 108 7.45 30.46 -3.15
CA ASN A 108 6.85 31.48 -4.00
C ASN A 108 7.85 31.94 -5.08
N PRO A 109 7.39 32.65 -6.13
CA PRO A 109 8.25 33.04 -7.25
C PRO A 109 9.43 33.95 -6.89
N THR A 110 9.44 34.53 -5.69
CA THR A 110 10.52 35.39 -5.19
C THR A 110 11.31 34.73 -4.06
N SER A 111 11.11 33.43 -3.81
CA SER A 111 11.79 32.69 -2.77
C SER A 111 13.25 32.47 -3.14
N VAL A 112 14.13 32.51 -2.13
CA VAL A 112 15.54 32.20 -2.32
C VAL A 112 15.65 30.73 -2.73
N GLY A 113 16.33 30.46 -3.85
CA GLY A 113 16.53 29.11 -4.37
C GLY A 113 15.59 28.72 -5.50
N VAL A 114 14.49 29.45 -5.73
CA VAL A 114 13.41 29.12 -6.69
C VAL A 114 13.88 28.80 -8.11
N ASP A 115 15.05 29.31 -8.51
CA ASP A 115 15.67 29.02 -9.80
C ASP A 115 16.00 27.53 -9.97
N ALA A 116 16.35 26.84 -8.88
CA ALA A 116 16.62 25.41 -8.89
C ALA A 116 15.34 24.60 -9.13
N GLU A 117 14.24 24.95 -8.45
CA GLU A 117 12.94 24.32 -8.69
C GLU A 117 12.43 24.62 -10.10
N ASN A 118 12.52 25.87 -10.56
CA ASN A 118 12.13 26.29 -11.91
C ASN A 118 12.95 25.60 -13.03
N ALA A 119 14.15 25.08 -12.72
CA ALA A 119 14.96 24.35 -13.69
C ALA A 119 14.50 22.90 -13.90
N VAL A 120 13.74 22.33 -12.95
CA VAL A 120 13.25 20.96 -13.01
C VAL A 120 11.79 20.90 -13.48
N ILE A 121 10.96 21.85 -13.07
CA ILE A 121 9.55 21.89 -13.48
C ILE A 121 9.37 22.46 -14.89
N SER A 122 8.31 22.01 -15.58
CA SER A 122 8.05 22.33 -16.98
C SER A 122 7.70 23.81 -17.26
N ALA A 123 7.23 24.54 -16.24
CA ALA A 123 6.96 25.96 -16.34
C ALA A 123 7.30 26.65 -15.00
N PRO A 124 7.94 27.84 -15.03
CA PRO A 124 8.27 28.56 -13.80
C PRO A 124 7.07 28.83 -12.91
N LEU A 125 7.29 28.82 -11.60
CA LEU A 125 6.25 29.13 -10.62
C LEU A 125 5.65 30.52 -10.86
N SER A 126 4.34 30.57 -11.11
CA SER A 126 3.57 31.81 -11.27
C SER A 126 2.84 32.25 -10.00
N ARG A 127 2.69 31.32 -9.04
CA ARG A 127 2.07 31.52 -7.73
C ARG A 127 2.80 30.69 -6.68
N GLU A 128 2.47 30.89 -5.41
CA GLU A 128 2.93 30.02 -4.35
C GLU A 128 2.49 28.56 -4.57
N ALA A 129 3.39 27.64 -4.26
CA ALA A 129 3.17 26.20 -4.32
C ALA A 129 3.76 25.54 -3.07
N SER A 130 3.06 24.55 -2.52
CA SER A 130 3.60 23.73 -1.45
C SER A 130 4.57 22.68 -2.01
N GLY A 131 5.41 22.10 -1.15
CA GLY A 131 6.25 20.95 -1.52
C GLY A 131 5.42 19.77 -2.05
N GLU A 132 4.20 19.55 -1.53
CA GLU A 132 3.29 18.52 -2.04
C GLU A 132 2.81 18.84 -3.47
N ASP A 133 2.58 20.11 -3.80
CA ASP A 133 2.17 20.51 -5.15
C ASP A 133 3.31 20.33 -6.15
N LEU A 134 4.54 20.67 -5.74
CA LEU A 134 5.73 20.47 -6.57
C LEU A 134 5.95 18.98 -6.88
N LEU A 135 5.85 18.11 -5.86
CA LEU A 135 6.03 16.66 -6.01
C LEU A 135 4.97 15.98 -6.90
N ARG A 136 3.80 16.60 -7.12
CA ARG A 136 2.81 16.08 -8.08
C ARG A 136 3.21 16.30 -9.53
N SER A 137 4.22 17.14 -9.78
CA SER A 137 4.72 17.41 -11.13
C SER A 137 5.45 16.17 -11.64
N PRO A 138 5.12 15.65 -12.84
CA PRO A 138 5.72 14.42 -13.36
C PRO A 138 7.25 14.46 -13.53
N GLU A 139 7.81 15.67 -13.61
CA GLU A 139 9.24 15.93 -13.79
C GLU A 139 10.02 15.92 -12.46
N MET A 140 9.32 15.85 -11.31
CA MET A 140 9.88 15.89 -9.96
C MET A 140 9.84 14.50 -9.31
N ASP A 141 10.95 14.10 -8.69
CA ASP A 141 11.10 12.84 -7.92
C ASP A 141 11.27 13.09 -6.42
#